data_AF-A0A6B2GVP8-F1
#
_entry.id   AF-A0A6B2GVP8-F1
#
_cell.length_a   1.000
_cell.length_b   1.000
_cell.length_c   1.000
_cell.angle_alpha   90.00
_cell.angle_beta   90.00
_cell.angle_gamma   90.00
#
_symmetry.space_group_name_H-M   'P 1'
#
loop_
_entity.id
_entity.type
_entity.pdbx_description
1 polymer ?
#
loop_
_entity_poly.entity_id
_entity_poly.type
_entity_poly.pdbx_seq_one_letter_code
_entity_poly.pdbx_strand_id
1 'polypeptide(L)'
;MKYKLLMLMLLWSVATIAQKKAITVTEQTIAIPAAGQKAVYFYGFQKGDVAVITIEPDKPGQTINLEVQEYTSGAIVYSSQPVKKVKELKLTLPQKLVYKFIVSSTSDKATPARLSIKRLPEKNETRHFNSNITWQTIADTTWATTTEKVLVKGELTPVTIVDKTFRVASMTNLNPSRVSVPFKLPANTVHWVYWVGVGQQSVEDLKNMTKLVTKGASVLASSTVSPVVGFGLGLIPSLPQVNASGNIDYYFMNKQSAEKFVADEEGWKPYTFAQGTGIISDYKKVLSSETPKTTDGTLYATFRNSNTVTGLDITLKIVAFEQEKKYVNKQVRKPVKIEQRQIPFFGE
;
A
#
# COMPACT_ATOMS: atom_id res chain seq x y z
N MET A 1 -30.46 23.55 86.08
CA MET A 1 -29.55 22.73 85.26
C MET A 1 -29.98 22.53 83.79
N LYS A 2 -31.24 22.79 83.40
CA LYS A 2 -31.73 22.46 82.03
C LYS A 2 -31.28 23.42 80.90
N TYR A 3 -30.90 24.65 81.21
CA TYR A 3 -30.49 25.64 80.19
C TYR A 3 -28.98 25.65 79.86
N LYS A 4 -28.13 25.03 80.68
CA LYS A 4 -26.67 24.95 80.42
C LYS A 4 -26.31 23.89 79.38
N LEU A 5 -27.13 22.86 79.19
CA LEU A 5 -26.88 21.78 78.22
C LEU A 5 -27.28 22.17 76.79
N LEU A 6 -28.33 23.00 76.63
CA LEU A 6 -28.79 23.48 75.33
C LEU A 6 -27.81 24.50 74.71
N MET A 7 -27.14 25.30 75.55
CA MET A 7 -26.15 26.28 75.09
C MET A 7 -24.81 25.61 74.68
N LEU A 8 -24.52 24.41 75.18
CA LEU A 8 -23.32 23.65 74.82
C LEU A 8 -23.46 22.92 73.46
N MET A 9 -24.67 22.51 73.08
CA MET A 9 -24.93 21.92 71.75
C MET A 9 -25.02 22.96 70.62
N LEU A 10 -25.31 24.23 70.92
CA LEU A 10 -25.35 25.30 69.92
C LEU A 10 -23.95 25.84 69.56
N LEU A 11 -22.92 25.53 70.37
CA LEU A 11 -21.53 25.94 70.15
C LEU A 11 -20.70 24.90 69.37
N TRP A 12 -21.28 23.74 69.01
CA TRP A 12 -20.62 22.70 68.22
C TRP A 12 -21.05 22.66 66.74
N SER A 13 -22.03 23.45 66.33
CA SER A 13 -22.43 23.59 64.93
C SER A 13 -21.68 24.70 64.19
N VAL A 14 -20.74 25.39 64.85
CA VAL A 14 -19.90 26.42 64.23
C VAL A 14 -18.47 25.88 64.07
N ALA A 15 -18.02 25.84 62.81
CA ALA A 15 -16.64 25.59 62.37
C ALA A 15 -16.21 24.12 62.14
N THR A 16 -16.89 23.44 61.22
CA THR A 16 -16.19 22.59 60.24
C THR A 16 -16.26 23.24 58.86
N ILE A 17 -15.77 24.49 58.75
CA ILE A 17 -15.30 24.98 57.45
C ILE A 17 -14.02 24.19 57.18
N ALA A 18 -14.15 23.02 56.56
CA ALA A 18 -13.03 22.28 56.02
C ALA A 18 -12.28 23.24 55.08
N GLN A 19 -11.14 23.75 55.53
CA GLN A 19 -10.28 24.58 54.68
C GLN A 19 -9.87 23.69 53.51
N LYS A 20 -10.39 24.01 52.32
CA LYS A 20 -10.00 23.32 51.09
C LYS A 20 -8.48 23.42 50.99
N LYS A 21 -7.79 22.28 51.07
CA LYS A 21 -6.33 22.22 51.01
C LYS A 21 -5.88 22.65 49.63
N ALA A 22 -5.06 23.70 49.56
CA ALA A 22 -4.45 24.14 48.31
C ALA A 22 -3.43 23.10 47.83
N ILE A 23 -3.49 22.77 46.54
CA ILE A 23 -2.59 21.84 45.86
C ILE A 23 -1.69 22.65 44.94
N THR A 24 -0.37 22.52 45.07
CA THR A 24 0.57 23.23 44.18
C THR A 24 0.46 22.67 42.76
N VAL A 25 0.16 23.55 41.79
CA VAL A 25 0.18 23.23 40.36
C VAL A 25 1.56 23.50 39.79
N THR A 26 2.13 24.66 40.12
CA THR A 26 3.50 25.01 39.76
C THR A 26 4.09 25.98 40.76
N GLU A 27 5.41 25.89 40.91
CA GLU A 27 6.22 26.85 41.62
C GLU A 27 7.57 26.92 40.89
N GLN A 28 7.82 28.05 40.22
CA GLN A 28 8.98 28.19 39.36
C GLN A 28 9.39 29.66 39.22
N THR A 29 10.66 29.87 38.86
CA THR A 29 11.15 31.18 38.42
C THR A 29 10.89 31.31 36.92
N ILE A 30 10.17 32.36 36.55
CA ILE A 30 9.85 32.72 35.17
C ILE A 30 10.54 34.02 34.78
N ALA A 31 10.75 34.25 33.48
CA ALA A 31 11.09 35.57 32.97
C ALA A 31 9.80 36.31 32.62
N ILE A 32 9.55 37.44 33.28
CA ILE A 32 8.59 38.43 32.78
C ILE A 32 9.23 39.03 31.53
N PRO A 33 8.58 38.94 30.36
CA PRO A 33 9.18 39.37 29.11
C PRO A 33 9.23 40.90 29.01
N ALA A 34 10.08 41.41 28.10
CA ALA A 34 10.15 42.83 27.77
C ALA A 34 8.88 43.33 27.07
N ALA A 35 8.75 44.64 26.94
CA ALA A 35 7.63 45.30 26.27
C ALA A 35 7.40 44.72 24.86
N GLY A 36 6.13 44.45 24.54
CA GLY A 36 5.71 43.85 23.26
C GLY A 36 5.81 42.32 23.20
N GLN A 37 6.37 41.65 24.21
CA GLN A 37 6.46 40.20 24.27
C GLN A 37 5.50 39.60 25.32
N LYS A 38 5.21 38.29 25.19
CA LYS A 38 4.31 37.54 26.07
C LYS A 38 4.96 36.21 26.48
N ALA A 39 4.89 35.88 27.77
CA ALA A 39 5.22 34.57 28.29
C ALA A 39 3.92 33.80 28.51
N VAL A 40 3.83 32.56 28.00
CA VAL A 40 2.60 31.76 28.01
C VAL A 40 2.85 30.44 28.72
N TYR A 41 2.04 30.16 29.73
CA TYR A 41 2.08 28.92 30.49
C TYR A 41 0.75 28.19 30.39
N PHE A 42 0.79 26.87 30.36
CA PHE A 42 -0.40 26.03 30.14
C PHE A 42 -0.60 25.09 31.31
N TYR A 43 -1.79 25.13 31.90
CA TYR A 43 -2.15 24.22 32.99
C TYR A 43 -3.61 23.79 32.85
N GLY A 44 -3.87 22.53 33.20
CA GLY A 44 -5.20 21.96 33.23
C GLY A 44 -5.90 22.20 34.56
N PHE A 45 -7.22 22.43 34.51
CA PHE A 45 -8.06 22.54 35.71
C PHE A 45 -9.40 21.84 35.51
N GLN A 46 -10.05 21.45 36.61
CA GLN A 46 -11.43 20.96 36.57
C GLN A 46 -12.41 22.12 36.60
N LYS A 47 -13.65 21.84 36.16
CA LYS A 47 -14.76 22.77 36.30
C LYS A 47 -14.93 23.16 37.78
N GLY A 48 -15.01 24.46 38.04
CA GLY A 48 -15.24 25.04 39.35
C GLY A 48 -13.99 25.16 40.23
N ASP A 49 -12.83 24.66 39.79
CA ASP A 49 -11.59 24.83 40.54
C ASP A 49 -11.24 26.31 40.69
N VAL A 50 -10.67 26.68 41.84
CA VAL A 50 -10.13 28.02 42.05
C VAL A 50 -8.61 27.97 41.91
N ALA A 51 -8.08 28.66 40.90
CA ALA A 51 -6.66 28.92 40.76
C ALA A 51 -6.27 30.07 41.69
N VAL A 52 -5.29 29.83 42.57
CA VAL A 52 -4.68 30.84 43.44
C VAL A 52 -3.33 31.19 42.86
N ILE A 53 -3.20 32.41 42.34
CA ILE A 53 -2.08 32.82 41.51
C ILE A 53 -1.27 33.88 42.25
N THR A 54 0.05 33.69 42.28
CA THR A 54 1.02 34.67 42.79
C THR A 54 2.13 34.85 41.76
N ILE A 55 2.44 36.10 41.43
CA ILE A 55 3.54 36.52 40.57
C ILE A 55 4.29 37.62 41.29
N GLU A 56 5.53 37.35 41.68
CA GLU A 56 6.38 38.27 42.44
C GLU A 56 7.67 38.53 41.65
N PRO A 57 7.83 39.70 41.03
CA PRO A 57 9.09 40.09 40.38
C PRO A 57 10.22 40.24 41.39
N ASP A 58 11.43 39.81 41.02
CA ASP A 58 12.61 39.91 41.89
C ASP A 58 13.07 41.37 42.10
N LYS A 59 12.76 42.25 41.14
CA LYS A 59 13.10 43.67 41.20
C LYS A 59 11.85 44.54 41.37
N PRO A 60 11.85 45.50 42.31
CA PRO A 60 10.74 46.44 42.47
C PRO A 60 10.69 47.42 41.28
N GLY A 61 9.49 47.85 40.91
CA GLY A 61 9.26 48.90 39.91
C GLY A 61 8.72 48.44 38.56
N GLN A 62 8.72 47.14 38.28
CA GLN A 62 8.11 46.59 37.06
C GLN A 62 6.61 46.38 37.21
N THR A 63 5.85 46.76 36.18
CA THR A 63 4.43 46.46 36.05
C THR A 63 4.21 45.24 35.16
N ILE A 64 3.32 44.37 35.59
CA ILE A 64 2.90 43.16 34.88
C ILE A 64 1.42 43.19 34.58
N ASN A 65 1.05 42.59 33.46
CA ASN A 65 -0.33 42.23 33.14
C ASN A 65 -0.43 40.70 33.14
N LEU A 66 -1.42 40.18 33.83
CA LEU A 66 -1.81 38.78 33.80
C LEU A 66 -3.13 38.65 33.05
N GLU A 67 -3.11 37.84 32.01
CA GLU A 67 -4.30 37.43 31.29
C GLU A 67 -4.44 35.90 31.36
N VAL A 68 -5.64 35.42 31.67
CA VAL A 68 -5.96 33.99 31.70
C VAL A 68 -7.02 33.71 30.65
N GLN A 69 -6.71 32.81 29.72
CA GLN A 69 -7.61 32.44 28.62
C GLN A 69 -7.86 30.94 28.57
N GLU A 70 -9.02 30.52 28.07
CA GLU A 70 -9.25 29.14 27.65
C GLU A 70 -8.40 28.80 26.42
N TYR A 71 -7.82 27.60 26.37
CA TYR A 71 -7.00 27.16 25.23
C TYR A 71 -7.82 26.99 23.94
N THR A 72 -8.95 26.28 24.02
CA THR A 72 -9.73 25.86 22.84
C THR A 72 -10.55 27.00 22.23
N SER A 73 -11.26 27.77 23.05
CA SER A 73 -12.14 28.85 22.60
C SER A 73 -11.40 30.19 22.44
N GLY A 74 -10.27 30.37 23.14
CA GLY A 74 -9.61 31.67 23.27
C GLY A 74 -10.33 32.66 24.19
N ALA A 75 -11.42 32.26 24.86
CA ALA A 75 -12.18 33.14 25.74
C ALA A 75 -11.31 33.64 26.90
N ILE A 76 -11.36 34.96 27.16
CA ILE A 76 -10.64 35.60 28.26
C ILE A 76 -11.44 35.39 29.54
N VAL A 77 -10.85 34.67 30.49
CA VAL A 77 -11.42 34.38 31.81
C VAL A 77 -11.06 35.48 32.81
N TYR A 78 -9.86 36.05 32.66
CA TYR A 78 -9.37 37.13 33.50
C TYR A 78 -8.37 37.98 32.73
N SER A 79 -8.38 39.29 32.99
CA SER A 79 -7.35 40.22 32.52
C SER A 79 -7.13 41.28 33.58
N SER A 80 -5.89 41.45 34.03
CA SER A 80 -5.55 42.48 35.00
C SER A 80 -5.23 43.82 34.33
N GLN A 81 -5.48 44.91 35.04
CA GLN A 81 -4.74 46.15 34.80
C GLN A 81 -3.26 45.97 35.19
N PRO A 82 -2.34 46.86 34.75
CA PRO A 82 -0.94 46.79 35.13
C PRO A 82 -0.75 46.86 36.65
N VAL A 83 -0.14 45.82 37.22
CA VAL A 83 0.13 45.69 38.67
C VAL A 83 1.61 45.44 38.93
N LYS A 84 2.13 45.85 40.09
CA LYS A 84 3.54 45.58 40.45
C LYS A 84 3.80 44.11 40.81
N LYS A 85 2.77 43.41 41.28
CA LYS A 85 2.78 41.99 41.62
C LYS A 85 1.35 41.47 41.66
N VAL A 86 1.19 40.17 41.47
CA VAL A 86 -0.07 39.46 41.72
C VAL A 86 0.13 38.67 43.01
N LYS A 87 -0.72 38.89 44.03
CA LYS A 87 -0.61 38.17 45.31
C LYS A 87 -1.91 37.46 45.61
N GLU A 88 -1.88 36.13 45.63
CA GLU A 88 -3.00 35.25 45.97
C GLU A 88 -4.31 35.59 45.25
N LEU A 89 -4.23 35.95 43.96
CA LEU A 89 -5.41 36.16 43.13
C LEU A 89 -6.18 34.84 43.02
N LYS A 90 -7.44 34.84 43.45
CA LYS A 90 -8.34 33.69 43.36
C LYS A 90 -9.22 33.81 42.13
N LEU A 91 -9.08 32.87 41.21
CA LEU A 91 -9.83 32.82 39.96
C LEU A 91 -10.60 31.50 39.85
N THR A 92 -11.93 31.56 39.84
CA THR A 92 -12.79 30.39 39.59
C THR A 92 -12.80 30.05 38.11
N LEU A 93 -12.51 28.79 37.77
CA LEU A 93 -12.39 28.33 36.39
C LEU A 93 -13.68 27.65 35.93
N PRO A 94 -14.32 28.14 34.85
CA PRO A 94 -15.70 27.77 34.53
C PRO A 94 -15.86 26.35 33.97
N GLN A 95 -14.80 25.77 33.42
CA GLN A 95 -14.86 24.48 32.71
C GLN A 95 -13.61 23.63 32.91
N LYS A 96 -13.75 22.30 32.70
CA LYS A 96 -12.62 21.37 32.67
C LYS A 96 -11.86 21.54 31.35
N LEU A 97 -10.79 22.33 31.36
CA LEU A 97 -10.05 22.73 30.16
C LEU A 97 -8.59 23.04 30.51
N VAL A 98 -7.77 23.22 29.47
CA VAL A 98 -6.44 23.81 29.58
C VAL A 98 -6.57 25.33 29.50
N TYR A 99 -5.90 26.04 30.40
CA TYR A 99 -5.89 27.49 30.45
C TYR A 99 -4.48 28.03 30.15
N LYS A 100 -4.44 29.14 29.41
CA LYS A 100 -3.24 29.90 29.08
C LYS A 100 -3.08 31.02 30.10
N PHE A 101 -1.99 31.00 30.87
CA PHE A 101 -1.58 32.08 31.75
C PHE A 101 -0.55 32.92 31.01
N ILE A 102 -0.98 34.10 30.59
CA ILE A 102 -0.22 35.00 29.73
C ILE A 102 0.29 36.14 30.60
N VAL A 103 1.61 36.22 30.75
CA VAL A 103 2.28 37.28 31.49
C VAL A 103 2.94 38.23 30.49
N SER A 104 2.70 39.52 30.64
CA SER A 104 3.33 40.57 29.85
C SER A 104 3.71 41.75 30.73
N SER A 105 4.54 42.65 30.20
CA SER A 105 5.00 43.85 30.90
C SER A 105 5.11 45.03 29.95
N THR A 106 5.13 46.22 30.52
CA THR A 106 5.45 47.48 29.83
C THR A 106 6.92 47.89 30.02
N SER A 107 7.73 47.07 30.71
CA SER A 107 9.16 47.32 30.92
C SER A 107 9.99 46.92 29.70
N ASP A 108 10.97 47.75 29.33
CA ASP A 108 11.88 47.47 28.21
C ASP A 108 12.81 46.29 28.44
N LYS A 109 13.00 45.87 29.69
CA LYS A 109 13.85 44.75 30.08
C LYS A 109 13.03 43.61 30.66
N ALA A 110 13.42 42.39 30.28
CA ALA A 110 12.92 41.17 30.90
C ALA A 110 13.51 41.00 32.31
N THR A 111 12.71 40.49 33.24
CA THR A 111 13.11 40.35 34.64
C THR A 111 12.63 39.02 35.21
N PRO A 112 13.44 38.34 36.03
CA PRO A 112 12.98 37.15 36.71
C PRO A 112 11.87 37.46 37.73
N ALA A 113 10.94 36.52 37.88
CA ALA A 113 9.86 36.56 38.84
C ALA A 113 9.50 35.15 39.30
N ARG A 114 9.05 35.03 40.54
CA ARG A 114 8.45 33.79 41.04
C ARG A 114 7.00 33.69 40.58
N LEU A 115 6.67 32.61 39.88
CA LEU A 115 5.31 32.20 39.57
C LEU A 115 4.91 31.04 40.50
N SER A 116 3.83 31.23 41.24
CA SER A 116 3.17 30.16 41.99
C SER A 116 1.71 30.09 41.58
N ILE A 117 1.28 28.90 41.17
CA ILE A 117 -0.13 28.61 40.94
C ILE A 117 -0.50 27.44 41.84
N LYS A 118 -1.55 27.63 42.64
CA LYS A 118 -2.16 26.58 43.45
C LYS A 118 -3.59 26.37 43.00
N ARG A 119 -4.09 25.16 43.17
CA ARG A 119 -5.47 24.78 42.90
C ARG A 119 -6.20 24.53 44.20
N LEU A 120 -7.38 25.10 44.34
CA LEU A 120 -8.36 24.72 45.35
C LEU A 120 -9.47 23.96 44.64
N PRO A 121 -9.56 22.63 44.79
CA PRO A 121 -10.57 21.83 44.11
C PRO A 121 -11.99 22.28 44.44
N GLU A 122 -12.89 22.30 43.45
CA GLU A 122 -14.31 22.53 43.74
C GLU A 122 -14.86 21.42 44.65
N LYS A 123 -14.52 20.17 44.31
CA LYS A 123 -15.01 18.96 44.96
C LYS A 123 -13.87 18.05 45.40
N ASN A 124 -14.09 17.29 46.48
CA ASN A 124 -13.06 16.42 47.06
C ASN A 124 -12.66 15.26 46.12
N GLU A 125 -13.56 14.79 45.26
CA GLU A 125 -13.30 13.72 44.29
C GLU A 125 -12.23 14.15 43.27
N THR A 126 -12.19 15.44 42.95
CA THR A 126 -11.24 16.00 41.98
C THR A 126 -9.90 16.39 42.58
N ARG A 127 -9.63 16.11 43.87
CA ARG A 127 -8.38 16.49 44.53
C ARG A 127 -7.13 15.92 43.84
N HIS A 128 -7.24 14.74 43.25
CA HIS A 128 -6.13 14.05 42.59
C HIS A 128 -5.99 14.35 41.10
N PHE A 129 -6.76 15.29 40.56
CA PHE A 129 -6.64 15.68 39.16
C PHE A 129 -5.23 16.20 38.83
N ASN A 130 -4.61 15.67 37.77
CA ASN A 130 -3.31 16.12 37.30
C ASN A 130 -3.47 17.41 36.49
N SER A 131 -2.81 18.48 36.92
CA SER A 131 -2.89 19.80 36.26
C SER A 131 -1.80 20.01 35.20
N ASN A 132 -0.89 19.04 35.04
CA ASN A 132 0.11 19.04 33.99
C ASN A 132 -0.53 18.71 32.64
N ILE A 133 0.06 19.27 31.58
CA ILE A 133 -0.35 18.99 30.21
C ILE A 133 0.76 18.27 29.45
N THR A 134 0.38 17.40 28.53
CA THR A 134 1.25 16.82 27.52
C THR A 134 0.78 17.26 26.14
N TRP A 135 1.70 17.39 25.18
CA TRP A 135 1.36 17.81 23.83
C TRP A 135 1.27 16.60 22.91
N GLN A 136 0.12 16.43 22.27
CA GLN A 136 -0.09 15.39 21.28
C GLN A 136 -0.14 16.00 19.88
N THR A 137 0.68 15.48 18.96
CA THR A 137 0.63 15.85 17.56
C THR A 137 -0.48 15.08 16.87
N ILE A 138 -1.44 15.79 16.28
CA ILE A 138 -2.48 15.22 15.41
C ILE A 138 -2.20 15.63 13.97
N ALA A 139 -2.24 14.67 13.06
CA ALA A 139 -2.16 14.91 11.62
C ALA A 139 -3.57 15.01 11.01
N ASP A 140 -3.80 16.05 10.22
CA ASP A 140 -4.98 16.23 9.39
C ASP A 140 -4.57 16.10 7.92
N THR A 141 -5.22 15.20 7.18
CA THR A 141 -4.85 14.88 5.79
C THR A 141 -5.94 15.31 4.84
N THR A 142 -5.63 16.27 3.97
CA THR A 142 -6.51 16.68 2.88
C THR A 142 -6.27 15.79 1.66
N TRP A 143 -7.36 15.22 1.11
CA TRP A 143 -7.32 14.34 -0.05
C TRP A 143 -7.82 15.06 -1.31
N ALA A 144 -7.19 14.80 -2.46
CA ALA A 144 -7.76 15.16 -3.76
C ALA A 144 -7.86 13.94 -4.67
N THR A 145 -8.86 13.99 -5.55
CA THR A 145 -9.06 13.00 -6.59
C THR A 145 -8.36 13.48 -7.85
N THR A 146 -7.43 12.68 -8.38
CA THR A 146 -6.81 12.93 -9.68
C THR A 146 -7.14 11.79 -10.65
N THR A 147 -7.17 12.09 -11.94
CA THR A 147 -7.37 11.09 -12.99
C THR A 147 -6.02 10.63 -13.50
N GLU A 148 -5.76 9.33 -13.42
CA GLU A 148 -4.52 8.73 -13.92
C GLU A 148 -4.81 7.69 -14.98
N LYS A 149 -3.97 7.66 -16.02
CA LYS A 149 -3.99 6.59 -17.02
C LYS A 149 -3.33 5.36 -16.43
N VAL A 150 -4.13 4.34 -16.12
CA VAL A 150 -3.65 3.06 -15.63
C VAL A 150 -3.64 2.07 -16.78
N LEU A 151 -2.53 1.36 -16.96
CA LEU A 151 -2.45 0.23 -17.87
C LEU A 151 -3.37 -0.88 -17.35
N VAL A 152 -4.38 -1.23 -18.12
CA VAL A 152 -5.22 -2.40 -17.86
C VAL A 152 -4.83 -3.52 -18.81
N LYS A 153 -4.97 -4.76 -18.32
CA LYS A 153 -4.73 -5.96 -19.10
C LYS A 153 -5.67 -5.96 -20.30
N GLY A 154 -5.10 -5.87 -21.52
CA GLY A 154 -5.87 -5.92 -22.76
C GLY A 154 -6.44 -7.31 -23.04
N GLU A 155 -7.30 -7.42 -24.05
CA GLU A 155 -7.78 -8.71 -24.54
C GLU A 155 -6.66 -9.46 -25.27
N LEU A 156 -6.66 -10.79 -25.17
CA LEU A 156 -5.71 -11.65 -25.87
C LEU A 156 -6.27 -12.03 -27.23
N THR A 157 -5.54 -11.70 -28.29
CA THR A 157 -5.91 -12.06 -29.67
C THR A 157 -5.02 -13.20 -30.16
N PRO A 158 -5.57 -14.38 -30.47
CA PRO A 158 -4.79 -15.49 -31.01
C PRO A 158 -4.44 -15.26 -32.49
N VAL A 159 -3.19 -15.50 -32.85
CA VAL A 159 -2.66 -15.42 -34.21
C VAL A 159 -1.98 -16.75 -34.55
N THR A 160 -2.53 -17.49 -35.51
CA THR A 160 -1.93 -18.74 -36.00
C THR A 160 -0.70 -18.42 -36.84
N ILE A 161 0.48 -18.87 -36.38
CA ILE A 161 1.77 -18.65 -37.04
C ILE A 161 2.15 -19.82 -37.92
N VAL A 162 1.93 -21.04 -37.44
CA VAL A 162 2.16 -22.28 -38.19
C VAL A 162 0.95 -23.18 -37.98
N ASP A 163 0.44 -23.72 -39.07
CA ASP A 163 -0.48 -24.85 -39.07
C ASP A 163 -0.16 -25.69 -40.31
N LYS A 164 0.75 -26.65 -40.15
CA LYS A 164 1.30 -27.42 -41.27
C LYS A 164 1.49 -28.88 -40.89
N THR A 165 1.14 -29.76 -41.83
CA THR A 165 1.52 -31.17 -41.81
C THR A 165 2.55 -31.41 -42.90
N PHE A 166 3.66 -32.07 -42.56
CA PHE A 166 4.76 -32.37 -43.49
C PHE A 166 5.37 -33.72 -43.17
N ARG A 167 5.97 -34.36 -44.18
CA ARG A 167 6.60 -35.67 -44.03
C ARG A 167 8.08 -35.53 -43.68
N VAL A 168 8.53 -36.28 -42.69
CA VAL A 168 9.94 -36.46 -42.33
C VAL A 168 10.34 -37.88 -42.74
N ALA A 169 11.29 -37.99 -43.67
CA ALA A 169 11.65 -39.27 -44.26
C ALA A 169 12.37 -40.19 -43.25
N SER A 170 12.46 -41.49 -43.55
CA SER A 170 13.25 -42.43 -42.76
C SER A 170 14.75 -42.28 -43.02
N MET A 171 15.59 -42.85 -42.15
CA MET A 171 17.05 -42.70 -42.26
C MET A 171 17.64 -43.30 -43.55
N THR A 172 17.00 -44.34 -44.11
CA THR A 172 17.47 -45.01 -45.34
C THR A 172 16.86 -44.43 -46.62
N ASN A 173 16.02 -43.41 -46.50
CA ASN A 173 15.40 -42.75 -47.65
C ASN A 173 16.39 -41.78 -48.32
N LEU A 174 16.20 -41.50 -49.61
CA LEU A 174 16.94 -40.44 -50.33
C LEU A 174 16.52 -39.03 -49.88
N ASN A 175 15.31 -38.89 -49.33
CA ASN A 175 14.84 -37.65 -48.73
C ASN A 175 15.38 -37.47 -47.30
N PRO A 176 15.56 -36.22 -46.83
CA PRO A 176 16.18 -35.97 -45.53
C PRO A 176 15.30 -36.46 -44.37
N SER A 177 15.92 -37.16 -43.42
CA SER A 177 15.31 -37.56 -42.14
C SER A 177 15.30 -36.44 -41.09
N ARG A 178 15.79 -35.26 -41.45
CA ARG A 178 15.83 -34.04 -40.63
C ARG A 178 15.24 -32.87 -41.38
N VAL A 179 14.30 -32.16 -40.75
CA VAL A 179 13.58 -31.04 -41.34
C VAL A 179 13.57 -29.86 -40.36
N SER A 180 13.54 -28.65 -40.90
CA SER A 180 13.45 -27.41 -40.13
C SER A 180 12.33 -26.53 -40.65
N VAL A 181 11.51 -25.99 -39.74
CA VAL A 181 10.40 -25.08 -40.04
C VAL A 181 10.68 -23.73 -39.39
N PRO A 182 11.02 -22.68 -40.17
CA PRO A 182 11.20 -21.34 -39.63
C PRO A 182 9.84 -20.68 -39.33
N PHE A 183 9.79 -19.88 -38.26
CA PHE A 183 8.65 -19.04 -37.93
C PHE A 183 9.06 -17.77 -37.19
N LYS A 184 8.22 -16.73 -37.26
CA LYS A 184 8.40 -15.47 -36.55
C LYS A 184 7.19 -15.19 -35.67
N LEU A 185 7.46 -14.76 -34.44
CA LEU A 185 6.41 -14.31 -33.53
C LEU A 185 6.11 -12.84 -33.78
N PRO A 186 4.85 -12.41 -33.72
CA PRO A 186 4.50 -11.00 -33.78
C PRO A 186 5.08 -10.21 -32.60
N ALA A 187 5.31 -8.91 -32.80
CA ALA A 187 5.97 -8.04 -31.83
C ALA A 187 5.26 -7.95 -30.46
N ASN A 188 3.92 -8.05 -30.44
CA ASN A 188 3.10 -7.90 -29.23
C ASN A 188 2.74 -9.24 -28.59
N THR A 189 3.48 -10.30 -28.88
CA THR A 189 3.24 -11.65 -28.32
C THR A 189 3.54 -11.68 -26.82
N VAL A 190 2.52 -11.96 -25.99
CA VAL A 190 2.68 -12.15 -24.54
C VAL A 190 3.14 -13.56 -24.21
N HIS A 191 2.57 -14.53 -24.91
CA HIS A 191 2.93 -15.95 -24.89
C HIS A 191 2.53 -16.60 -26.20
N TRP A 192 3.05 -17.79 -26.46
CA TRP A 192 2.65 -18.60 -27.60
C TRP A 192 2.52 -20.05 -27.18
N VAL A 193 1.81 -20.84 -27.96
CA VAL A 193 1.62 -22.26 -27.75
C VAL A 193 2.09 -22.99 -28.99
N TYR A 194 2.88 -24.05 -28.80
CA TYR A 194 3.08 -25.05 -29.84
C TYR A 194 2.38 -26.35 -29.47
N TRP A 195 2.01 -27.09 -30.51
CA TRP A 195 1.62 -28.49 -30.44
C TRP A 195 2.27 -29.23 -31.60
N VAL A 196 2.90 -30.36 -31.27
CA VAL A 196 3.51 -31.31 -32.20
C VAL A 196 2.72 -32.60 -32.09
N GLY A 197 2.34 -33.20 -33.21
CA GLY A 197 1.71 -34.52 -33.24
C GLY A 197 2.17 -35.35 -34.44
N VAL A 198 2.36 -36.65 -34.22
CA VAL A 198 2.79 -37.61 -35.23
C VAL A 198 1.58 -38.37 -35.79
N GLY A 199 1.45 -38.41 -37.11
CA GLY A 199 0.41 -39.16 -37.82
C GLY A 199 -0.99 -38.53 -37.76
N GLN A 200 -1.89 -39.08 -38.56
CA GLN A 200 -3.26 -38.60 -38.72
C GLN A 200 -4.10 -38.74 -37.44
N GLN A 201 -3.93 -39.84 -36.71
CA GLN A 201 -4.67 -40.09 -35.46
C GLN A 201 -4.49 -38.96 -34.45
N SER A 202 -3.26 -38.43 -34.32
CA SER A 202 -2.96 -37.32 -33.42
C SER A 202 -3.72 -36.05 -33.76
N VAL A 203 -3.93 -35.79 -35.05
CA VAL A 203 -4.69 -34.63 -35.53
C VAL A 203 -6.18 -34.81 -35.28
N GLU A 204 -6.69 -36.04 -35.46
CA GLU A 204 -8.09 -36.37 -35.19
C GLU A 204 -8.42 -36.32 -33.69
N ASP A 205 -7.54 -36.85 -32.84
CA ASP A 205 -7.67 -36.79 -31.38
C ASP A 205 -7.68 -35.34 -30.88
N LEU A 206 -6.79 -34.49 -31.43
CA LEU A 206 -6.82 -33.05 -31.18
C LEU A 206 -8.16 -32.45 -31.62
N LYS A 207 -8.61 -32.71 -32.86
CA LYS A 207 -9.88 -32.18 -33.38
C LYS A 207 -11.09 -32.61 -32.53
N ASN A 208 -11.11 -33.85 -32.03
CA ASN A 208 -12.18 -34.36 -31.17
C ASN A 208 -12.29 -33.61 -29.83
N MET A 209 -11.20 -32.98 -29.37
CA MET A 209 -11.18 -32.15 -28.16
C MET A 209 -11.93 -30.81 -28.32
N THR A 210 -12.26 -30.40 -29.55
CA THR A 210 -13.02 -29.15 -29.81
C THR A 210 -14.36 -29.12 -29.05
N LYS A 211 -14.96 -30.30 -28.77
CA LYS A 211 -16.19 -30.44 -27.97
C LYS A 211 -16.06 -30.01 -26.50
N LEU A 212 -14.84 -30.02 -25.94
CA LEU A 212 -14.58 -29.56 -24.56
C LEU A 212 -14.45 -28.04 -24.49
N VAL A 213 -13.88 -27.41 -25.52
CA VAL A 213 -13.73 -25.94 -25.62
C VAL A 213 -15.10 -25.25 -25.67
N THR A 214 -16.07 -25.85 -26.35
CA THR A 214 -17.43 -25.31 -26.48
C THR A 214 -18.24 -25.24 -25.18
N LYS A 215 -17.86 -25.96 -24.11
CA LYS A 215 -18.58 -25.92 -22.82
C LYS A 215 -18.14 -24.76 -21.90
N GLY A 216 -16.95 -24.18 -22.10
CA GLY A 216 -16.43 -23.05 -21.31
C GLY A 216 -16.48 -21.69 -22.02
N ALA A 217 -16.85 -21.65 -23.31
CA ALA A 217 -16.64 -20.51 -24.19
C ALA A 217 -17.93 -19.76 -24.58
N SER A 218 -18.82 -19.45 -23.62
CA SER A 218 -19.93 -18.51 -23.89
C SER A 218 -19.46 -17.08 -24.21
N VAL A 219 -18.17 -16.78 -24.05
CA VAL A 219 -17.56 -15.44 -24.22
C VAL A 219 -16.87 -15.25 -25.58
N LEU A 220 -16.64 -16.31 -26.37
CA LEU A 220 -16.08 -16.20 -27.72
C LEU A 220 -17.11 -16.68 -28.73
N ALA A 221 -17.81 -15.74 -29.36
CA ALA A 221 -18.91 -15.99 -30.30
C ALA A 221 -18.53 -16.71 -31.61
N SER A 222 -17.33 -17.30 -31.71
CA SER A 222 -16.90 -18.09 -32.87
C SER A 222 -16.89 -19.58 -32.52
N SER A 223 -17.79 -20.34 -33.16
CA SER A 223 -17.94 -21.79 -33.12
C SER A 223 -16.73 -22.60 -33.68
N THR A 224 -15.53 -22.02 -33.68
CA THR A 224 -14.34 -22.53 -34.42
C THR A 224 -13.03 -22.38 -33.65
N VAL A 225 -13.05 -22.28 -32.31
CA VAL A 225 -11.82 -22.18 -31.52
C VAL A 225 -11.08 -23.53 -31.50
N SER A 226 -9.92 -23.58 -32.15
CA SER A 226 -9.00 -24.72 -32.10
C SER A 226 -8.62 -25.06 -30.64
N PRO A 227 -8.49 -26.35 -30.26
CA PRO A 227 -8.03 -26.74 -28.92
C PRO A 227 -6.72 -26.07 -28.50
N VAL A 228 -5.78 -25.87 -29.43
CA VAL A 228 -4.51 -25.18 -29.18
C VAL A 228 -4.74 -23.72 -28.75
N VAL A 229 -5.72 -23.06 -29.39
CA VAL A 229 -6.16 -21.70 -29.01
C VAL A 229 -6.82 -21.73 -27.64
N GLY A 230 -7.73 -22.68 -27.41
CA GLY A 230 -8.42 -22.86 -26.13
C GLY A 230 -7.46 -23.05 -24.96
N PHE A 231 -6.42 -23.87 -25.14
CA PHE A 231 -5.37 -24.07 -24.15
C PHE A 231 -4.58 -22.79 -23.89
N GLY A 232 -4.18 -22.08 -24.95
CA GLY A 232 -3.43 -20.83 -24.80
C GLY A 232 -4.23 -19.67 -24.18
N LEU A 233 -5.57 -19.67 -24.32
CA LEU A 233 -6.46 -18.75 -23.60
C LEU A 233 -6.78 -19.21 -22.16
N GLY A 234 -6.37 -20.42 -21.77
CA GLY A 234 -6.70 -21.01 -20.46
C GLY A 234 -8.14 -21.53 -20.34
N LEU A 235 -8.83 -21.75 -21.47
CA LEU A 235 -10.19 -22.30 -21.51
C LEU A 235 -10.21 -23.83 -21.29
N ILE A 236 -9.11 -24.51 -21.61
CA ILE A 236 -8.90 -25.92 -21.29
C ILE A 236 -7.55 -26.10 -20.58
N PRO A 237 -7.44 -27.02 -19.60
CA PRO A 237 -6.23 -27.16 -18.78
C PRO A 237 -5.09 -27.91 -19.48
N SER A 238 -5.40 -28.69 -20.52
CA SER A 238 -4.44 -29.56 -21.22
C SER A 238 -4.89 -29.85 -22.65
N LEU A 239 -3.96 -30.36 -23.47
CA LEU A 239 -4.20 -30.95 -24.80
C LEU A 239 -4.10 -32.48 -24.72
N PRO A 240 -4.67 -33.24 -25.68
CA PRO A 240 -4.79 -34.68 -25.52
C PRO A 240 -3.44 -35.37 -25.63
N GLN A 241 -3.26 -36.43 -24.85
CA GLN A 241 -2.22 -37.42 -25.12
C GLN A 241 -2.72 -38.31 -26.25
N VAL A 242 -1.99 -38.32 -27.36
CA VAL A 242 -2.39 -39.04 -28.57
C VAL A 242 -1.68 -40.38 -28.66
N ASN A 243 -2.34 -41.34 -29.30
CA ASN A 243 -1.74 -42.62 -29.62
C ASN A 243 -1.38 -42.61 -31.12
N ALA A 244 -0.09 -42.69 -31.45
CA ALA A 244 0.37 -42.86 -32.83
C ALA A 244 1.43 -43.95 -32.92
N SER A 245 1.56 -44.54 -34.11
CA SER A 245 2.43 -45.68 -34.41
C SER A 245 3.91 -45.31 -34.62
N GLY A 246 4.30 -44.08 -34.32
CA GLY A 246 5.66 -43.60 -34.51
C GLY A 246 5.98 -42.45 -33.56
N ASN A 247 7.28 -42.20 -33.39
CA ASN A 247 7.79 -41.15 -32.54
C ASN A 247 8.80 -40.27 -33.29
N ILE A 248 8.90 -39.02 -32.88
CA ILE A 248 9.77 -38.02 -33.51
C ILE A 248 10.64 -37.36 -32.44
N ASP A 249 11.83 -36.92 -32.81
CA ASP A 249 12.62 -36.01 -31.99
C ASP A 249 12.36 -34.59 -32.50
N TYR A 250 12.16 -33.63 -31.59
CA TYR A 250 11.99 -32.22 -31.96
C TYR A 250 12.80 -31.30 -31.06
N TYR A 251 13.21 -30.18 -31.64
CA TYR A 251 14.01 -29.16 -30.96
C TYR A 251 13.66 -27.78 -31.49
N PHE A 252 13.65 -26.77 -30.61
CA PHE A 252 13.63 -25.38 -31.03
C PHE A 252 15.04 -24.80 -30.99
N MET A 253 15.45 -24.02 -32.00
CA MET A 253 16.80 -23.45 -32.04
C MET A 253 16.90 -22.18 -32.90
N ASN A 254 18.09 -21.56 -32.90
CA ASN A 254 18.43 -20.45 -33.81
C ASN A 254 18.77 -20.97 -35.22
N LYS A 255 18.93 -20.04 -36.17
CA LYS A 255 19.28 -20.36 -37.57
C LYS A 255 20.52 -21.23 -37.70
N GLN A 256 21.63 -20.83 -37.07
CA GLN A 256 22.91 -21.52 -37.18
C GLN A 256 22.84 -22.97 -36.70
N SER A 257 22.21 -23.21 -35.54
CA SER A 257 21.99 -24.56 -35.04
C SER A 257 21.06 -25.36 -35.95
N ALA A 258 20.01 -24.73 -36.51
CA ALA A 258 19.05 -25.41 -37.39
C ALA A 258 19.69 -25.87 -38.69
N GLU A 259 20.56 -25.05 -39.29
CA GLU A 259 21.31 -25.39 -40.50
C GLU A 259 22.22 -26.60 -40.24
N LYS A 260 23.00 -26.57 -39.15
CA LYS A 260 23.84 -27.70 -38.73
C LYS A 260 23.03 -28.97 -38.44
N PHE A 261 21.90 -28.83 -37.78
CA PHE A 261 21.03 -29.95 -37.45
C PHE A 261 20.54 -30.66 -38.73
N VAL A 262 20.05 -29.89 -39.71
CA VAL A 262 19.55 -30.41 -41.00
C VAL A 262 20.67 -31.04 -41.82
N ALA A 263 21.88 -30.45 -41.80
CA ALA A 263 23.06 -30.96 -42.50
C ALA A 263 23.71 -32.19 -41.83
N ASP A 264 23.20 -32.62 -40.68
CA ASP A 264 23.82 -33.66 -39.84
C ASP A 264 25.26 -33.36 -39.40
N GLU A 265 25.49 -32.09 -39.05
CA GLU A 265 26.76 -31.62 -38.50
C GLU A 265 26.72 -31.59 -36.97
N GLU A 266 27.90 -31.63 -36.34
CA GLU A 266 28.03 -31.50 -34.90
C GLU A 266 27.93 -30.03 -34.41
N GLY A 267 27.68 -29.86 -33.10
CA GLY A 267 27.77 -28.57 -32.42
C GLY A 267 26.54 -27.66 -32.56
N TRP A 268 25.39 -28.17 -33.01
CA TRP A 268 24.11 -27.50 -32.84
C TRP A 268 23.68 -27.50 -31.36
N LYS A 269 22.97 -26.45 -30.94
CA LYS A 269 22.48 -26.28 -29.57
C LYS A 269 20.99 -25.95 -29.57
N PRO A 270 20.12 -26.83 -29.04
CA PRO A 270 18.70 -26.55 -28.91
C PRO A 270 18.45 -25.59 -27.73
N TYR A 271 17.31 -24.92 -27.77
CA TYR A 271 16.81 -24.16 -26.64
C TYR A 271 16.19 -25.08 -25.59
N THR A 272 16.42 -24.76 -24.32
CA THR A 272 15.98 -25.59 -23.20
C THR A 272 14.49 -25.45 -22.88
N PHE A 273 13.80 -24.44 -23.42
CA PHE A 273 12.39 -24.20 -23.11
C PHE A 273 11.46 -25.24 -23.73
N ALA A 274 11.88 -25.94 -24.80
CA ALA A 274 11.08 -26.93 -25.51
C ALA A 274 11.97 -27.85 -26.37
N GLN A 275 11.97 -29.14 -26.03
CA GLN A 275 12.61 -30.21 -26.79
C GLN A 275 12.02 -31.55 -26.35
N GLY A 276 12.05 -32.55 -27.23
CA GLY A 276 11.60 -33.90 -26.91
C GLY A 276 12.26 -34.93 -27.80
N THR A 277 12.56 -36.08 -27.24
CA THR A 277 13.13 -37.24 -27.95
C THR A 277 12.12 -38.38 -27.86
N GLY A 278 11.82 -39.02 -28.98
CA GLY A 278 10.87 -40.12 -29.04
C GLY A 278 9.45 -39.74 -28.63
N ILE A 279 8.99 -38.53 -28.97
CA ILE A 279 7.63 -38.08 -28.62
C ILE A 279 6.61 -38.48 -29.68
N ILE A 280 5.38 -38.75 -29.24
CA ILE A 280 4.23 -39.01 -30.12
C ILE A 280 3.41 -37.72 -30.31
N SER A 281 3.20 -37.01 -29.20
CA SER A 281 2.76 -35.62 -29.19
C SER A 281 3.40 -34.88 -28.06
N ASP A 282 3.60 -33.59 -28.24
CA ASP A 282 4.04 -32.70 -27.18
C ASP A 282 3.49 -31.29 -27.39
N TYR A 283 3.32 -30.54 -26.31
CA TYR A 283 2.85 -29.17 -26.35
C TYR A 283 3.30 -28.40 -25.13
N LYS A 284 3.47 -27.08 -25.31
CA LYS A 284 3.76 -26.18 -24.19
C LYS A 284 3.25 -24.79 -24.49
N LYS A 285 2.79 -24.10 -23.44
CA LYS A 285 2.65 -22.64 -23.45
C LYS A 285 3.99 -22.03 -23.06
N VAL A 286 4.59 -21.30 -23.99
CA VAL A 286 5.90 -20.64 -23.82
C VAL A 286 5.66 -19.17 -23.54
N LEU A 287 6.16 -18.69 -22.41
CA LEU A 287 6.06 -17.29 -22.03
C LEU A 287 7.04 -16.43 -22.83
N SER A 288 6.71 -15.15 -23.02
CA SER A 288 7.63 -14.18 -23.63
C SER A 288 8.99 -14.13 -22.91
N SER A 289 9.03 -14.35 -21.59
CA SER A 289 10.28 -14.43 -20.81
C SER A 289 11.13 -15.67 -21.10
N GLU A 290 10.52 -16.75 -21.59
CA GLU A 290 11.23 -17.98 -21.99
C GLU A 290 11.64 -17.95 -23.47
N THR A 291 11.08 -17.02 -24.25
CA THR A 291 11.30 -16.94 -25.69
C THR A 291 12.64 -16.27 -25.98
N PRO A 292 13.61 -16.95 -26.61
CA PRO A 292 14.92 -16.39 -26.90
C PRO A 292 14.84 -15.23 -27.88
N LYS A 293 15.69 -14.22 -27.69
CA LYS A 293 15.89 -13.15 -28.67
C LYS A 293 16.88 -13.62 -29.72
N THR A 294 16.45 -13.68 -30.98
CA THR A 294 17.32 -13.92 -32.13
C THR A 294 17.51 -12.63 -32.93
N THR A 295 18.63 -12.53 -33.65
CA THR A 295 19.02 -11.31 -34.39
C THR A 295 17.99 -10.90 -35.45
N ASP A 296 17.29 -11.86 -36.05
CA ASP A 296 16.30 -11.66 -37.10
C ASP A 296 14.84 -11.91 -36.64
N GLY A 297 14.66 -12.23 -35.36
CA GLY A 297 13.39 -12.61 -34.76
C GLY A 297 12.84 -13.97 -35.22
N THR A 298 13.62 -14.75 -35.99
CA THR A 298 13.21 -16.08 -36.47
C THR A 298 13.59 -17.15 -35.46
N LEU A 299 12.65 -18.06 -35.19
CA LEU A 299 12.87 -19.30 -34.48
C LEU A 299 12.68 -20.47 -35.45
N TYR A 300 13.35 -21.58 -35.16
CA TYR A 300 13.32 -22.78 -36.01
C TYR A 300 12.86 -23.96 -35.18
N ALA A 301 11.75 -24.59 -35.59
CA ALA A 301 11.32 -25.87 -35.07
C ALA A 301 11.92 -26.98 -35.96
N THR A 302 12.79 -27.80 -35.40
CA THR A 302 13.45 -28.89 -36.13
C THR A 302 12.93 -30.24 -35.67
N PHE A 303 12.95 -31.20 -36.60
CA PHE A 303 12.41 -32.54 -36.40
C PHE A 303 13.38 -33.56 -36.97
N ARG A 304 13.60 -34.66 -36.24
CA ARG A 304 14.40 -35.81 -36.69
C ARG A 304 13.60 -37.09 -36.55
N ASN A 305 13.53 -37.84 -37.64
CA ASN A 305 13.01 -39.20 -37.65
C ASN A 305 14.16 -40.19 -37.52
N SER A 306 14.22 -40.89 -36.39
CA SER A 306 15.20 -41.95 -36.12
C SER A 306 14.77 -43.32 -36.65
N ASN A 307 13.57 -43.44 -37.24
CA ASN A 307 13.11 -44.69 -37.83
C ASN A 307 13.91 -45.02 -39.11
N THR A 308 14.44 -46.23 -39.16
CA THR A 308 15.25 -46.71 -40.27
C THR A 308 14.45 -46.85 -41.57
N VAL A 309 13.17 -47.25 -41.50
CA VAL A 309 12.38 -47.69 -42.65
C VAL A 309 11.19 -46.77 -42.92
N THR A 310 10.46 -46.37 -41.89
CA THR A 310 9.18 -45.68 -42.03
C THR A 310 9.31 -44.16 -41.93
N GLY A 311 8.86 -43.44 -42.95
CA GLY A 311 8.68 -41.99 -42.89
C GLY A 311 7.46 -41.61 -42.05
N LEU A 312 7.51 -40.46 -41.38
CA LEU A 312 6.50 -40.00 -40.46
C LEU A 312 5.87 -38.69 -40.94
N ASP A 313 4.55 -38.57 -40.82
CA ASP A 313 3.86 -37.32 -41.09
C ASP A 313 3.72 -36.55 -39.77
N ILE A 314 4.28 -35.35 -39.72
CA ILE A 314 4.37 -34.51 -38.52
C ILE A 314 3.47 -33.30 -38.72
N THR A 315 2.62 -33.01 -37.73
CA THR A 315 1.82 -31.79 -37.70
C THR A 315 2.36 -30.86 -36.64
N LEU A 316 2.73 -29.64 -37.07
CA LEU A 316 3.16 -28.56 -36.20
C LEU A 316 2.09 -27.46 -36.22
N LYS A 317 1.58 -27.12 -35.05
CA LYS A 317 0.74 -25.95 -34.83
C LYS A 317 1.45 -24.99 -33.88
N ILE A 318 1.52 -23.71 -34.26
CA ILE A 318 2.08 -22.62 -33.45
C ILE A 318 1.09 -21.47 -33.47
N VAL A 319 0.64 -21.05 -32.29
CA VAL A 319 -0.29 -19.92 -32.11
C VAL A 319 0.34 -18.93 -31.14
N ALA A 320 0.49 -17.68 -31.58
CA ALA A 320 0.90 -16.56 -30.73
C ALA A 320 -0.33 -15.87 -30.13
N PHE A 321 -0.20 -15.32 -28.92
CA PHE A 321 -1.25 -14.54 -28.28
C PHE A 321 -0.77 -13.11 -28.10
N GLU A 322 -1.34 -12.22 -28.89
CA GLU A 322 -1.04 -10.79 -28.84
C GLU A 322 -1.90 -10.11 -27.79
N GLN A 323 -1.34 -9.10 -27.15
CA GLN A 323 -2.10 -8.24 -26.25
C GLN A 323 -1.82 -6.77 -26.57
N GLU A 324 -2.86 -6.05 -26.96
CA GLU A 324 -2.78 -4.60 -27.04
C GLU A 324 -2.78 -3.98 -25.65
N LYS A 325 -1.86 -3.04 -25.41
CA LYS A 325 -1.82 -2.27 -24.16
C LYS A 325 -3.00 -1.29 -24.13
N LYS A 326 -4.03 -1.59 -23.35
CA LYS A 326 -5.17 -0.69 -23.15
C LYS A 326 -4.93 0.16 -21.91
N TYR A 327 -5.06 1.48 -22.04
CA TYR A 327 -5.00 2.42 -20.93
C TYR A 327 -6.40 2.92 -20.62
N VAL A 328 -6.76 2.92 -19.34
CA VAL A 328 -8.03 3.52 -18.88
C VAL A 328 -7.76 4.60 -17.86
N ASN A 329 -8.60 5.63 -17.92
CA ASN A 329 -8.59 6.70 -16.94
C ASN A 329 -9.24 6.19 -15.65
N LYS A 330 -8.47 6.15 -14.56
CA LYS A 330 -8.96 5.78 -13.23
C LYS A 330 -8.82 6.97 -12.29
N GLN A 331 -9.87 7.27 -11.54
CA GLN A 331 -9.80 8.24 -10.45
C GLN A 331 -9.09 7.62 -9.25
N VAL A 332 -8.04 8.27 -8.79
CA VAL A 332 -7.27 7.87 -7.60
C VAL A 332 -7.27 9.01 -6.58
N ARG A 333 -7.47 8.66 -5.31
CA ARG A 333 -7.35 9.61 -4.20
C ARG A 333 -5.90 9.67 -3.74
N LYS A 334 -5.34 10.87 -3.72
CA LYS A 334 -3.99 11.13 -3.23
C LYS A 334 -4.02 12.16 -2.10
N PRO A 335 -3.19 12.01 -1.06
CA PRO A 335 -3.03 13.04 -0.05
C PRO A 335 -2.34 14.24 -0.69
N VAL A 336 -2.95 15.42 -0.55
CA VAL A 336 -2.42 16.69 -1.10
C VAL A 336 -1.61 17.42 -0.05
N LYS A 337 -2.10 17.41 1.19
CA LYS A 337 -1.51 18.14 2.30
C LYS A 337 -1.73 17.36 3.58
N ILE A 338 -0.66 17.21 4.36
CA ILE A 338 -0.72 16.69 5.72
C ILE A 338 -0.34 17.87 6.62
N GLU A 339 -1.30 18.41 7.34
CA GLU A 339 -1.06 19.43 8.35
C GLU A 339 -0.92 18.75 9.72
N GLN A 340 0.09 19.17 10.49
CA GLN A 340 0.26 18.71 11.86
C GLN A 340 -0.06 19.86 12.81
N ARG A 341 -0.89 19.59 13.81
CA ARG A 341 -1.14 20.53 14.91
C ARG A 341 -0.94 19.84 16.24
N GLN A 342 -0.38 20.56 17.20
CA GLN A 342 -0.26 20.11 18.58
C GLN A 342 -1.52 20.50 19.34
N ILE A 343 -2.11 19.54 20.05
CA ILE A 343 -3.19 19.79 21.00
C ILE A 343 -2.72 19.40 22.41
N PRO A 344 -3.11 20.15 23.45
CA PRO A 344 -2.78 19.81 24.81
C PRO A 344 -3.75 18.73 25.29
N PHE A 345 -3.18 17.74 25.97
CA PHE A 345 -3.89 16.63 26.60
C PHE A 345 -3.59 16.67 28.10
N PHE A 346 -4.55 16.29 28.94
CA PHE A 346 -4.33 16.23 30.39
C PHE A 346 -3.37 15.08 30.71
N GLY A 347 -2.36 15.32 31.53
CA GLY A 347 -1.51 14.24 32.01
C GLY A 347 -2.34 13.18 32.74
N GLU A 348 -1.98 11.91 32.53
CA GLU A 348 -2.54 10.78 33.29
C GLU A 348 -2.24 10.89 34.79
#